data_AF-A0A7C6FHB5-F1
#
_entry.id   AF-A0A7C6FHB5-F1
#
_cell.length_a   1.000
_cell.length_b   1.000
_cell.length_c   1.000
_cell.angle_alpha   90.00
_cell.angle_beta   90.00
_cell.angle_gamma   90.00
#
_symmetry.space_group_name_H-M   'P 1'
#
loop_
_entity.id
_entity.type
_entity.pdbx_description
1 polymer ?
#
loop_
_entity_poly.entity_id
_entity_poly.type
_entity_poly.pdbx_seq_one_letter_code
_entity_poly.pdbx_strand_id
1 'polypeptide(L)'
;MLRYVYGHDLGQFPHLAHSMFTDRAAQFKTRLGWDVQVNAAGEERDQYDDLDPLYVIWQREDGLHGGSMRFLPTTGRTMVNEHFAFLNDGAPITSPLIWECTRFCLSPKA
;
A
#
# COMPACT_ATOMS: atom_id res chain seq x y z
N MET A 1 1.35 15.61 8.67
CA MET A 1 2.19 14.79 9.57
C MET A 1 2.42 13.41 8.96
N LEU A 2 3.57 12.78 9.22
CA LEU A 2 3.79 11.36 8.86
C LEU A 2 3.22 10.45 9.95
N ARG A 3 2.50 9.41 9.55
CA ARG A 3 1.94 8.36 10.41
C ARG A 3 2.48 7.00 9.99
N TYR A 4 2.68 6.15 10.98
CA TYR A 4 3.05 4.75 10.83
C TYR A 4 1.87 3.95 11.39
N VAL A 5 1.14 3.27 10.53
CA VAL A 5 -0.13 2.61 10.90
C VAL A 5 -0.11 1.18 10.38
N TYR A 6 -0.20 0.20 11.29
CA TYR A 6 -0.39 -1.19 10.90
C TYR A 6 -1.80 -1.43 10.36
N GLY A 7 -1.98 -2.46 9.54
CA GLY A 7 -3.26 -2.81 8.93
C GLY A 7 -4.39 -2.98 9.95
N HIS A 8 -4.11 -3.64 11.08
CA HIS A 8 -5.07 -3.81 12.17
C HIS A 8 -5.48 -2.50 12.86
N ASP A 9 -4.64 -1.47 12.81
CA ASP A 9 -4.90 -0.16 13.39
C ASP A 9 -5.58 0.83 12.43
N LEU A 10 -5.65 0.52 11.12
CA LEU A 10 -6.27 1.41 10.13
C LEU A 10 -7.73 1.76 10.45
N GLY A 11 -8.46 0.86 11.12
CA GLY A 11 -9.83 1.11 11.58
C GLY A 11 -9.97 2.30 12.53
N GLN A 12 -8.89 2.71 13.19
CA GLN A 12 -8.84 3.89 14.05
C GLN A 12 -8.78 5.21 13.24
N PHE A 13 -8.50 5.13 11.93
CA PHE A 13 -8.35 6.28 11.03
C PHE A 13 -9.22 6.14 9.77
N PRO A 14 -10.55 5.98 9.90
CA PRO A 14 -11.42 5.57 8.78
C PRO A 14 -11.37 6.52 7.58
N HIS A 15 -11.37 7.85 7.82
CA HIS A 15 -11.29 8.84 6.73
C HIS A 15 -9.93 8.83 6.02
N LEU A 16 -8.85 8.66 6.78
CA LEU A 16 -7.49 8.59 6.22
C LEU A 16 -7.30 7.31 5.42
N ALA A 17 -7.73 6.18 5.95
CA ALA A 17 -7.67 4.89 5.29
C ALA A 17 -8.48 4.90 3.98
N HIS A 18 -9.73 5.36 4.04
CA HIS A 18 -10.58 5.46 2.86
C HIS A 18 -9.96 6.35 1.79
N SER A 19 -9.54 7.57 2.15
CA SER A 19 -8.90 8.50 1.19
C SER A 19 -7.60 7.96 0.59
N MET A 20 -6.79 7.23 1.37
CA MET A 20 -5.60 6.55 0.86
C MET A 20 -5.96 5.52 -0.21
N PHE A 21 -6.91 4.62 0.06
CA PHE A 21 -7.27 3.57 -0.89
C PHE A 21 -7.99 4.10 -2.14
N THR A 22 -8.78 5.18 -2.02
CA THR A 22 -9.37 5.84 -3.19
C THR A 22 -8.33 6.58 -4.03
N ASP A 23 -7.33 7.21 -3.39
CA ASP A 23 -6.22 7.84 -4.10
C ASP A 23 -5.36 6.79 -4.82
N ARG A 24 -5.16 5.62 -4.21
CA ARG A 24 -4.54 4.46 -4.87
C ARG A 24 -5.32 4.03 -6.12
N ALA A 25 -6.65 3.97 -6.07
CA ALA A 25 -7.47 3.68 -7.25
C ALA A 25 -7.31 4.75 -8.34
N ALA A 26 -7.30 6.03 -7.97
CA ALA A 26 -7.06 7.13 -8.90
C ALA A 26 -5.68 7.00 -9.57
N GLN A 27 -4.64 6.68 -8.80
CA GLN A 27 -3.28 6.56 -9.33
C GLN A 27 -3.07 5.28 -10.14
N PHE A 28 -3.33 4.10 -9.58
CA PHE A 28 -2.98 2.82 -10.19
C PHE A 28 -3.97 2.40 -11.27
N LYS A 29 -5.28 2.48 -11.00
CA LYS A 29 -6.31 2.11 -11.99
C LYS A 29 -6.49 3.18 -13.05
N THR A 30 -6.75 4.42 -12.62
CA THR A 30 -7.20 5.48 -13.55
C THR A 30 -6.03 6.13 -14.28
N ARG A 31 -4.98 6.57 -13.57
CA ARG A 31 -3.85 7.28 -14.19
C ARG A 31 -2.87 6.35 -14.89
N LEU A 32 -2.50 5.23 -14.26
CA LEU A 32 -1.51 4.30 -14.81
C LEU A 32 -2.11 3.16 -15.65
N GLY A 33 -3.43 2.96 -15.60
CA GLY A 33 -4.12 1.93 -16.39
C GLY A 33 -3.79 0.50 -15.96
N TRP A 34 -3.35 0.29 -14.72
CA TRP A 34 -2.98 -1.04 -14.24
C TRP A 34 -4.21 -1.92 -14.05
N ASP A 35 -4.04 -3.21 -14.26
CA ASP A 35 -5.07 -4.20 -13.97
C ASP A 35 -5.13 -4.51 -12.47
N VAL A 36 -5.69 -3.57 -11.71
CA VAL A 36 -5.95 -3.68 -10.27
C VAL A 36 -7.44 -3.78 -9.98
N GLN A 37 -7.75 -4.36 -8.82
CA GLN A 37 -9.12 -4.50 -8.32
C GLN A 37 -9.52 -3.26 -7.52
N VAL A 38 -10.72 -2.76 -7.78
CA VAL A 38 -11.34 -1.65 -7.04
C VAL A 38 -12.68 -2.13 -6.52
N ASN A 39 -12.90 -2.02 -5.22
CA ASN A 39 -14.15 -2.49 -4.60
C ASN A 39 -15.31 -1.51 -4.82
N ALA A 40 -16.51 -1.86 -4.35
CA ALA A 40 -17.71 -1.02 -4.48
C ALA A 40 -17.61 0.34 -3.77
N ALA A 41 -16.69 0.50 -2.81
CA ALA A 41 -16.40 1.78 -2.14
C ALA A 41 -15.36 2.63 -2.90
N GLY A 42 -14.87 2.18 -4.06
CA GLY A 42 -13.85 2.90 -4.85
C GLY A 42 -12.42 2.71 -4.34
N GLU A 43 -12.18 1.74 -3.45
CA GLU A 43 -10.88 1.49 -2.85
C GLU A 43 -10.08 0.47 -3.68
N GLU A 44 -8.82 0.80 -4.04
CA GLU A 44 -7.88 -0.18 -4.58
C GLU A 44 -7.24 -0.97 -3.44
N ARG A 45 -7.44 -2.28 -3.46
CA ARG A 45 -6.88 -3.23 -2.49
C ARG A 45 -6.38 -4.47 -3.22
N ASP A 46 -5.35 -5.08 -2.67
CA ASP A 46 -4.88 -6.40 -3.09
C ASP A 46 -4.72 -7.33 -1.87
N GLN A 47 -4.37 -8.59 -2.12
CA GLN A 47 -4.23 -9.61 -1.08
C GLN A 47 -3.13 -9.31 -0.04
N TYR A 48 -2.24 -8.37 -0.32
CA TYR A 48 -1.15 -8.00 0.59
C TYR A 48 -1.63 -6.94 1.61
N ASP A 49 -2.74 -6.25 1.35
CA ASP A 49 -3.37 -5.34 2.31
C ASP A 49 -4.01 -6.11 3.49
N ASP A 50 -4.29 -7.40 3.33
CA ASP A 50 -4.83 -8.29 4.38
C ASP A 50 -3.73 -8.91 5.28
N LEU A 51 -2.45 -8.69 4.97
CA LEU A 51 -1.31 -9.29 5.69
C LEU A 51 -0.78 -8.42 6.85
N ASP A 52 -1.62 -7.54 7.37
CA ASP A 52 -1.26 -6.55 8.40
C ASP A 52 -0.01 -5.71 8.05
N PRO A 53 0.05 -5.10 6.86
CA PRO A 53 1.21 -4.33 6.46
C PRO A 53 1.38 -3.06 7.31
N LEU A 54 2.60 -2.53 7.33
CA LEU A 54 2.85 -1.18 7.83
C LEU A 54 2.61 -0.17 6.71
N TYR A 55 1.67 0.75 6.91
CA TYR A 55 1.52 1.92 6.04
C TYR A 55 2.28 3.11 6.62
N VAL A 56 3.08 3.76 5.78
CA VAL A 56 3.67 5.08 6.08
C VAL A 56 2.86 6.11 5.31
N ILE A 57 2.10 6.94 6.02
CA ILE A 57 1.11 7.84 5.44
C ILE A 57 1.44 9.29 5.81
N TRP A 58 1.61 10.14 4.82
CA TRP A 58 1.52 11.59 5.01
C TRP A 58 0.04 11.99 5.08
N GLN A 59 -0.40 12.34 6.29
CA GLN A 59 -1.71 12.93 6.53
C GLN A 59 -1.62 14.46 6.41
N ARG A 60 -2.50 15.05 5.59
CA ARG A 60 -2.67 16.50 5.47
C ARG A 60 -3.41 17.10 6.66
N GLU A 61 -3.47 18.42 6.73
CA GLU A 61 -4.16 19.14 7.82
C GLU A 61 -5.67 18.89 7.86
N ASP A 62 -6.29 18.61 6.71
CA ASP A 62 -7.71 18.24 6.61
C ASP A 62 -8.01 16.80 7.06
N GLY A 63 -7.00 16.08 7.55
CA GLY A 63 -7.12 14.71 8.02
C GLY A 63 -7.09 13.65 6.91
N LEU A 64 -7.01 14.06 5.65
CA LEU A 64 -7.01 13.15 4.49
C LEU A 64 -5.59 12.76 4.07
N HIS A 65 -5.54 11.77 3.19
CA HIS A 65 -4.30 11.29 2.57
C HIS A 65 -3.66 12.36 1.68
N GLY A 66 -2.37 12.61 1.88
CA GLY A 66 -1.50 13.39 0.99
C GLY A 66 -0.53 12.50 0.20
N GLY A 67 -0.06 11.41 0.79
CA GLY A 67 0.75 10.40 0.13
C GLY A 67 1.05 9.20 1.04
N SER A 68 1.44 8.07 0.47
CA SER A 68 1.73 6.86 1.24
C SER A 68 2.64 5.86 0.53
N MET A 69 3.16 4.92 1.33
CA MET A 69 3.78 3.67 0.92
C MET A 69 3.34 2.54 1.85
N ARG A 70 3.39 1.30 1.36
CA ARG A 70 3.11 0.08 2.12
C ARG A 70 4.38 -0.75 2.30
N PHE A 71 4.56 -1.30 3.49
CA PHE A 71 5.71 -2.14 3.84
C PHE A 71 5.26 -3.51 4.36
N LEU A 72 5.90 -4.57 3.86
CA LEU A 72 5.73 -5.94 4.34
C LEU A 72 7.08 -6.59 4.67
N PRO A 73 7.19 -7.38 5.74
CA PRO A 73 8.42 -8.09 6.05
C PRO A 73 8.69 -9.17 5.00
N THR A 74 9.92 -9.25 4.50
CA THR A 74 10.31 -10.26 3.49
C THR A 74 10.38 -11.69 4.05
N THR A 75 10.19 -11.86 5.36
CA THR A 75 9.99 -13.17 5.99
C THR A 75 8.61 -13.78 5.73
N GLY A 76 7.67 -12.99 5.20
CA GLY A 76 6.32 -13.43 4.81
C GLY A 76 6.09 -13.41 3.30
N ARG A 77 4.82 -13.39 2.92
CA ARG A 77 4.38 -13.25 1.52
C ARG A 77 4.63 -11.83 1.03
N THR A 78 5.27 -11.69 -0.13
CA THR A 78 5.59 -10.40 -0.76
C THR A 78 5.40 -10.48 -2.26
N MET A 79 5.12 -9.33 -2.88
CA MET A 79 4.86 -9.22 -4.32
C MET A 79 6.08 -9.61 -5.16
N VAL A 80 7.27 -9.21 -4.73
CA VAL A 80 8.53 -9.53 -5.41
C VAL A 80 8.77 -11.03 -5.45
N ASN A 81 8.48 -11.75 -4.36
CA ASN A 81 8.68 -13.19 -4.29
C ASN A 81 7.56 -13.96 -5.04
N GLU A 82 6.32 -13.48 -5.04
CA GLU A 82 5.18 -14.19 -5.67
C GLU A 82 5.03 -13.91 -7.18
N HIS A 83 5.33 -12.70 -7.64
CA HIS A 83 5.10 -12.29 -9.03
C HIS A 83 6.37 -11.94 -9.80
N PHE A 84 7.43 -11.56 -9.11
CA PHE A 84 8.64 -11.01 -9.74
C PHE A 84 9.94 -11.72 -9.34
N ALA A 85 9.85 -12.98 -8.87
CA ALA A 85 11.02 -13.74 -8.44
C ALA A 85 12.07 -13.89 -9.55
N PHE A 86 11.64 -13.86 -10.81
CA PHE A 86 12.52 -13.88 -11.98
C PHE A 86 13.48 -12.67 -12.05
N LEU A 87 13.19 -11.57 -11.36
CA LEU A 87 14.11 -10.42 -11.25
C LEU A 87 15.32 -10.71 -10.35
N ASN A 88 15.28 -11.80 -9.57
CA ASN A 88 16.35 -12.23 -8.68
C ASN A 88 16.71 -13.71 -8.93
N ASP A 89 16.74 -14.13 -10.20
CA ASP A 89 17.08 -15.50 -10.62
C ASP A 89 16.24 -16.61 -9.94
N GLY A 90 15.01 -16.27 -9.52
CA GLY A 90 14.13 -17.17 -8.77
C GLY A 90 14.50 -17.33 -7.29
N ALA A 91 15.58 -16.71 -6.82
CA ALA A 91 15.96 -16.73 -5.41
C ALA A 91 15.04 -15.80 -4.60
N PRO A 92 14.35 -16.29 -3.56
CA PRO A 92 13.49 -15.44 -2.74
C PRO A 92 14.33 -14.47 -1.90
N ILE A 93 13.83 -13.25 -1.73
CA ILE A 93 14.36 -12.30 -0.74
C ILE A 93 13.68 -12.62 0.59
N THR A 94 14.44 -13.06 1.58
CA THR A 94 13.92 -13.42 2.91
C THR A 94 14.90 -12.99 4.00
N SER A 95 14.54 -11.95 4.76
CA SER A 95 15.35 -11.46 5.88
C SER A 95 14.50 -10.73 6.92
N PRO A 96 14.74 -10.92 8.22
CA PRO A 96 14.06 -10.15 9.27
C PRO A 96 14.46 -8.67 9.26
N LEU A 97 15.49 -8.29 8.49
CA LEU A 97 16.01 -6.93 8.36
C LEU A 97 15.57 -6.24 7.06
N ILE A 98 14.87 -6.94 6.16
CA ILE A 98 14.47 -6.42 4.86
C ILE A 98 12.95 -6.42 4.75
N TRP A 99 12.40 -5.29 4.31
CA TRP A 99 10.98 -5.09 4.07
C TRP A 99 10.75 -4.71 2.62
N GLU A 100 9.73 -5.30 1.99
CA GLU A 100 9.27 -4.91 0.67
C GLU A 100 8.48 -3.60 0.78
N CYS A 101 8.87 -2.58 0.00
CA CYS A 101 8.13 -1.34 -0.14
C CYS A 101 7.34 -1.34 -1.45
N THR A 102 6.03 -1.14 -1.36
CA THR A 102 5.11 -1.10 -2.51
C THR A 102 4.14 0.08 -2.39
N ARG A 103 3.35 0.31 -3.47
CA ARG A 103 2.23 1.26 -3.47
C ARG A 103 2.61 2.70 -3.09
N PHE A 104 3.71 3.21 -3.64
CA PHE A 104 4.02 4.64 -3.57
C PHE A 104 2.92 5.45 -4.26
N CYS A 105 2.14 6.20 -3.47
CA CYS A 105 0.95 6.91 -3.94
C CYS A 105 0.96 8.36 -3.46
N LEU A 106 0.58 9.29 -4.32
CA LEU A 106 0.34 10.69 -3.95
C LEU A 106 -1.12 11.05 -4.18
N SER A 107 -1.66 11.90 -3.30
CA SER A 107 -2.98 12.45 -3.51
C SER A 107 -3.00 13.34 -4.75
N PRO A 108 -4.07 13.34 -5.57
CA PRO A 108 -4.23 14.34 -6.63
C PRO A 108 -4.33 15.78 -6.12
N LYS A 109 -4.54 15.93 -4.80
CA LYS A 109 -4.63 17.21 -4.07
C LYS A 109 -3.44 17.40 -3.10
N ALA A 110 -2.32 16.72 -3.36
CA ALA A 110 -1.08 16.88 -2.61
C ALA A 110 -0.46 18.26 -2.83
#